data_AF-A0A084WHS8-F1
#
_entry.id   AF-A0A084WHS8-F1
#
_cell.length_a   1.000
_cell.length_b   1.000
_cell.length_c   1.000
_cell.angle_alpha   90.00
_cell.angle_beta   90.00
_cell.angle_gamma   90.00
#
_symmetry.space_group_name_H-M   'P 1'
#
loop_
_entity.id
_entity.type
_entity.pdbx_description
1 polymer ?
#
loop_
_entity_poly.entity_id
_entity_poly.type
_entity_poly.pdbx_seq_one_letter_code
_entity_poly.pdbx_strand_id
1 'polypeptide(L)'
;MDSAKESLLQLNNVTVRPLATGSIQEEVDQIVGSGTREHPLHVLDLDDVVRKHRNWLHTMPRVTPFYAVKCNDDPAILATLACLGTGFDCAFGG
;
A
#
# COMPACT_ATOMS: atom_id res chain seq x y z
N MET A 1 10.94 -14.28 -5.50
CA MET A 1 11.02 -12.81 -5.46
C MET A 1 10.22 -12.16 -6.60
N ASP A 2 9.97 -12.87 -7.70
CA ASP A 2 9.24 -12.32 -8.86
C ASP A 2 7.71 -12.40 -8.77
N SER A 3 7.15 -13.46 -8.17
CA SER A 3 5.68 -13.67 -8.16
C SER A 3 4.87 -12.54 -7.51
N ALA A 4 5.38 -11.91 -6.45
CA ALA A 4 4.61 -10.92 -5.70
C ALA A 4 4.63 -9.52 -6.37
N LYS A 5 5.71 -9.19 -7.09
CA LYS A 5 5.78 -7.98 -7.92
C LYS A 5 4.82 -8.07 -9.10
N GLU A 6 4.75 -9.25 -9.74
CA GLU A 6 3.76 -9.53 -10.79
C GLU A 6 2.33 -9.41 -10.28
N SER A 7 2.05 -9.86 -9.04
CA SER A 7 0.72 -9.72 -8.43
C SER A 7 0.30 -8.26 -8.19
N LEU A 8 1.23 -7.36 -7.85
CA LEU A 8 0.92 -5.94 -7.64
C LEU A 8 0.49 -5.23 -8.93
N LEU A 9 1.16 -5.54 -10.05
CA LEU A 9 0.86 -4.96 -11.36
C LEU A 9 -0.48 -5.45 -11.95
N GLN A 10 -1.01 -6.55 -11.42
CA GLN A 10 -2.31 -7.10 -11.83
C GLN A 10 -3.49 -6.49 -11.05
N LEU A 11 -3.24 -5.63 -10.06
CA LEU A 11 -4.30 -4.94 -9.31
C LEU A 11 -4.80 -3.72 -10.09
N ASN A 12 -6.05 -3.81 -10.57
CA ASN A 12 -6.70 -2.77 -11.38
C ASN A 12 -6.91 -1.42 -10.65
N ASN A 13 -6.68 -1.36 -9.35
CA ASN A 13 -6.80 -0.16 -8.51
C ASN A 13 -5.45 0.48 -8.14
N VAL A 14 -4.34 0.00 -8.71
CA VAL A 14 -2.99 0.53 -8.44
C VAL A 14 -2.48 1.30 -9.64
N THR A 15 -2.12 2.55 -9.43
CA THR A 15 -1.44 3.39 -10.43
C THR A 15 0.02 3.53 -10.05
N VAL A 16 0.93 3.02 -10.89
CA VAL A 16 2.37 3.24 -10.72
C VAL A 16 2.74 4.57 -11.39
N ARG A 17 3.26 5.51 -10.61
CA ARG A 17 3.68 6.83 -11.09
C ARG A 17 5.21 6.92 -11.18
N PRO A 18 5.77 7.69 -12.12
CA PRO A 18 7.21 7.98 -12.14
C PRO A 18 7.71 8.62 -10.84
N LEU A 19 9.00 8.43 -10.49
CA LEU A 19 9.59 9.08 -9.31
C LEU A 19 9.67 10.62 -9.42
N ALA A 20 9.56 11.15 -10.65
CA ALA A 20 9.55 12.58 -10.92
C ALA A 20 8.18 13.24 -10.69
N THR A 21 7.15 12.46 -10.38
CA THR A 21 5.80 12.99 -10.18
C THR A 21 5.68 13.63 -8.81
N GLY A 22 4.85 14.67 -8.73
CA GLY A 22 4.63 15.47 -7.54
C GLY A 22 4.05 14.74 -6.33
N SER A 23 3.83 15.48 -5.26
CA SER A 23 3.30 14.96 -3.99
C SER A 23 1.95 14.23 -4.16
N ILE A 24 1.57 13.42 -3.16
CA ILE A 24 0.24 12.80 -3.12
C ILE A 24 -0.89 13.85 -3.15
N GLN A 25 -0.64 15.04 -2.60
CA GLN A 25 -1.59 16.15 -2.63
C GLN A 25 -1.81 16.64 -4.06
N GLU A 26 -0.74 16.79 -4.85
CA GLU A 26 -0.86 17.19 -6.25
C GLU A 26 -1.63 16.15 -7.07
N GLU A 27 -1.49 14.86 -6.76
CA GLU A 27 -2.28 13.81 -7.41
C GLU A 27 -3.77 13.91 -7.03
N VAL A 28 -4.07 14.12 -5.75
CA VAL A 28 -5.45 14.36 -5.30
C VAL A 28 -6.05 15.57 -6.02
N ASP A 29 -5.30 16.68 -6.10
CA ASP A 29 -5.74 17.91 -6.77
C ASP A 29 -5.95 17.68 -8.27
N GLN A 30 -5.09 16.89 -8.93
CA GLN A 30 -5.27 16.50 -10.34
C GLN A 30 -6.52 15.65 -10.55
N ILE A 31 -6.78 14.64 -9.69
CA ILE A 31 -7.96 13.77 -9.78
C ILE A 31 -9.25 14.56 -9.52
N VAL A 32 -9.22 15.53 -8.61
CA VAL A 32 -10.35 16.44 -8.35
C VAL A 32 -10.54 17.42 -9.50
N GLY A 33 -9.45 17.93 -10.07
CA GLY A 33 -9.46 18.84 -11.21
C GLY A 33 -9.92 18.21 -12.53
N SER A 34 -9.85 16.87 -12.68
CA SER A 34 -10.24 16.18 -13.92
C SER A 34 -11.76 16.11 -14.15
N GLY A 35 -12.58 16.52 -13.18
CA GLY A 35 -14.03 16.58 -13.32
C GLY A 35 -14.79 16.30 -12.03
N THR A 36 -16.08 16.59 -12.03
CA THR A 36 -16.98 16.29 -10.92
C THR A 36 -17.15 14.78 -10.74
N ARG A 37 -17.12 14.32 -9.49
CA ARG A 37 -17.27 12.91 -9.11
C ARG A 37 -18.53 12.75 -8.28
N GLU A 38 -19.27 11.68 -8.51
CA GLU A 38 -20.47 11.36 -7.70
C GLU A 38 -20.11 10.75 -6.34
N HIS A 39 -18.93 10.15 -6.23
CA HIS A 39 -18.49 9.39 -5.05
C HIS A 39 -17.20 9.98 -4.45
N PRO A 40 -16.99 9.85 -3.13
CA PRO A 40 -15.76 10.28 -2.48
C PRO A 40 -14.54 9.53 -3.05
N LEU A 41 -13.38 10.19 -2.99
CA LEU A 41 -12.11 9.61 -3.41
C LEU A 41 -11.41 8.96 -2.21
N HIS A 42 -10.90 7.74 -2.40
CA HIS A 42 -10.00 7.10 -1.46
C HIS A 42 -8.66 6.88 -2.16
N VAL A 43 -7.58 7.42 -1.59
CA VAL A 43 -6.23 7.32 -2.14
C VAL A 43 -5.35 6.60 -1.14
N LEU A 44 -4.67 5.55 -1.60
CA LEU A 44 -3.72 4.77 -0.83
C LEU A 44 -2.29 5.02 -1.36
N ASP A 45 -1.44 5.59 -0.52
CA ASP A 45 -0.01 5.77 -0.82
C ASP A 45 0.77 4.51 -0.39
N LEU A 46 1.14 3.67 -1.36
CA LEU A 46 1.94 2.48 -1.11
C LEU A 46 3.40 2.80 -0.75
N ASP A 47 3.94 3.96 -1.15
CA ASP A 47 5.29 4.38 -0.76
C ASP A 47 5.35 4.70 0.73
N ASP A 48 4.25 5.21 1.31
CA ASP A 48 4.12 5.39 2.75
C ASP A 48 4.12 4.05 3.50
N VAL A 49 3.45 3.02 2.97
CA VAL A 49 3.49 1.65 3.52
C VAL A 49 4.93 1.13 3.53
N VAL A 50 5.65 1.27 2.42
CA VAL A 50 7.06 0.87 2.29
C VAL A 50 7.94 1.62 3.29
N ARG A 51 7.79 2.95 3.42
CA ARG A 51 8.55 3.76 4.37
C ARG A 51 8.30 3.33 5.81
N LYS A 52 7.04 3.12 6.19
CA LYS A 52 6.65 2.66 7.54
C LYS A 52 7.24 1.28 7.85
N HIS A 53 7.18 0.34 6.92
CA HIS A 53 7.79 -0.99 7.09
C HIS A 53 9.31 -0.89 7.30
N ARG A 54 10.00 -0.11 6.48
CA ARG A 54 11.45 0.10 6.64
C ARG A 54 11.80 0.76 7.97
N ASN A 55 11.03 1.76 8.39
CA ASN A 55 11.21 2.41 9.68
C ASN A 55 11.00 1.44 10.85
N TRP A 56 10.02 0.53 10.75
CA TRP A 56 9.82 -0.51 11.75
C TRP A 56 11.06 -1.42 11.85
N LEU A 57 11.54 -1.98 10.75
CA LEU A 57 12.74 -2.84 10.76
C LEU A 57 13.97 -2.11 11.30
N HIS A 58 14.12 -0.83 10.97
CA HIS A 58 15.22 -0.01 11.46
C HIS A 58 15.14 0.24 12.98
N THR A 59 13.96 0.56 13.49
CA THR A 59 13.75 0.91 14.90
C THR A 59 13.65 -0.31 15.81
N MET A 60 13.25 -1.48 15.29
CA MET A 60 13.07 -2.73 16.05
C MET A 60 13.73 -3.92 15.34
N PRO A 61 15.07 -3.96 15.22
CA PRO A 61 15.77 -4.94 14.37
C PRO A 61 15.68 -6.40 14.86
N ARG A 62 15.23 -6.64 16.09
CA ARG A 62 15.06 -7.99 16.66
C ARG A 62 13.61 -8.49 16.61
N VAL A 63 12.69 -7.68 16.09
CA VAL A 63 11.25 -8.01 16.02
C VAL A 63 10.90 -8.31 14.56
N THR A 64 10.33 -9.48 14.32
CA THR A 64 9.78 -9.82 12.99
C THR A 64 8.38 -9.20 12.86
N PRO A 65 8.11 -8.39 11.81
CA PRO A 65 6.81 -7.78 11.63
C PRO A 65 5.75 -8.79 11.18
N PHE A 66 4.59 -8.74 11.84
CA PHE A 66 3.36 -9.42 11.41
C PHE A 66 2.23 -8.39 11.31
N TYR A 67 1.58 -8.32 10.15
CA TYR A 67 0.49 -7.40 9.88
C TYR A 67 -0.87 -8.03 10.20
N ALA A 68 -1.66 -7.37 11.03
CA ALA A 68 -3.02 -7.81 11.35
C ALA A 68 -3.97 -7.45 10.18
N VAL A 69 -4.42 -8.46 9.44
CA VAL A 69 -5.20 -8.27 8.19
C VAL A 69 -6.51 -7.51 8.44
N LYS A 70 -7.14 -7.70 9.61
CA LYS A 70 -8.37 -7.00 10.01
C LYS A 70 -8.27 -5.47 10.07
N CYS A 71 -7.06 -4.92 10.13
CA CYS A 71 -6.86 -3.46 10.21
C CYS A 71 -7.17 -2.78 8.87
N ASN A 72 -6.78 -3.42 7.77
CA ASN A 72 -7.09 -3.03 6.41
C ASN A 72 -6.65 -4.19 5.51
N ASP A 73 -7.60 -4.82 4.85
CA ASP A 73 -7.43 -6.00 4.00
C ASP A 73 -7.30 -5.65 2.50
N ASP A 74 -7.04 -4.37 2.18
CA ASP A 74 -6.80 -3.93 0.81
C ASP A 74 -5.69 -4.77 0.16
N PRO A 75 -5.98 -5.47 -0.96
CA PRO A 75 -5.02 -6.34 -1.62
C PRO A 75 -3.69 -5.67 -1.97
N ALA A 76 -3.68 -4.37 -2.26
CA ALA A 76 -2.47 -3.63 -2.58
C ALA A 76 -1.56 -3.48 -1.36
N ILE A 77 -2.12 -3.27 -0.17
CA ILE A 77 -1.35 -3.25 1.09
C ILE A 77 -0.77 -4.64 1.36
N LEU A 78 -1.60 -5.68 1.28
CA LEU A 78 -1.19 -7.06 1.57
C LEU A 78 -0.10 -7.52 0.59
N ALA A 79 -0.26 -7.29 -0.70
CA ALA A 79 0.73 -7.63 -1.70
C ALA A 79 2.04 -6.85 -1.52
N THR A 80 1.97 -5.56 -1.15
CA THR A 80 3.15 -4.74 -0.84
C THR A 80 3.90 -5.29 0.36
N LEU A 81 3.22 -5.58 1.47
CA LEU A 81 3.83 -6.13 2.67
C LEU A 81 4.40 -7.54 2.45
N ALA A 82 3.72 -8.37 1.66
CA ALA A 82 4.22 -9.68 1.25
C ALA A 82 5.52 -9.56 0.42
N CYS A 83 5.59 -8.61 -0.52
CA CYS A 83 6.82 -8.31 -1.27
C CYS A 83 7.98 -7.88 -0.36
N LEU A 84 7.68 -7.19 0.73
CA LEU A 84 8.67 -6.74 1.72
C LEU A 84 9.05 -7.82 2.74
N GLY A 85 8.42 -9.00 2.70
CA GLY A 85 8.70 -10.12 3.59
C GLY A 85 7.99 -10.07 4.95
N THR A 86 6.93 -9.27 5.09
CA THR A 86 6.10 -9.22 6.30
C THR A 86 5.22 -10.46 6.42
N GLY A 87 5.09 -11.00 7.64
CA GLY A 87 4.11 -12.06 7.95
C GLY A 87 2.71 -11.49 8.17
N PHE A 88 1.68 -12.34 8.23
CA PHE A 88 0.29 -11.90 8.42
C PHE A 88 -0.36 -12.60 9.62
N ASP A 89 -1.05 -11.83 10.43
CA ASP A 89 -1.96 -12.32 11.47
C ASP A 89 -3.39 -12.31 10.91
N CYS A 90 -3.88 -13.51 10.62
CA CYS A 90 -5.21 -13.76 10.08
C CYS A 90 -6.11 -14.27 11.20
N ALA A 91 -6.75 -13.35 11.92
CA ALA A 91 -7.78 -13.68 12.89
C ALA A 91 -9.16 -13.54 12.24
N PHE A 92 -9.81 -14.65 11.97
CA PHE A 92 -11.23 -14.70 11.60
C PHE A 92 -12.06 -14.84 12.88
N GLY A 93 -13.03 -13.94 13.08
CA GLY A 93 -14.02 -14.07 14.15
C GLY A 93 -15.01 -15.20 13.82
N GLY A 94 -15.36 -15.99 14.83
CA GLY A 94 -16.50 -16.92 14.79
C GLY A 94 -17.80 -16.24 15.19
#